data_AF-A0A9P7A2X4-F1
#
_entry.id   AF-A0A9P7A2X4-F1
#
_cell.length_a   1.000
_cell.length_b   1.000
_cell.length_c   1.000
_cell.angle_alpha   90.00
_cell.angle_beta   90.00
_cell.angle_gamma   90.00
#
_symmetry.space_group_name_H-M   'P 1'
#
loop_
_entity.id
_entity.type
_entity.pdbx_description
1 polymer ?
#
loop_
_entity_poly.entity_id
_entity_poly.type
_entity_poly.pdbx_seq_one_letter_code
_entity_poly.pdbx_strand_id
1 'polypeptide(L)'
;MAKLAVVEQSAPSKSPKLTAGELTSKAACDWDNACSTYFMHKDIEPKNQVKIIVFGMLDPRLQTWYLTQLSYPRCWNIPGKVLGSQQGTRGFYEWALDLQNQNTLLYGNPAHLSDIQLCNQLEVNICDKLTTPILRAKLAPDLTLKKWIEEVKHLDDKHLEDLTIHRKFAEDFYKSSKHVQNSHQT
;
A
#
# COMPACT_ATOMS: atom_id res chain seq x y z
N MET A 1 -11.99 25.37 18.12
CA MET A 1 -12.59 25.56 16.79
C MET A 1 -11.56 25.20 15.74
N ALA A 2 -11.95 24.53 14.66
CA ALA A 2 -11.03 24.23 13.57
C ALA A 2 -10.59 25.54 12.88
N LYS A 3 -9.31 25.65 12.53
CA LYS A 3 -8.77 26.79 11.80
C LYS A 3 -9.11 26.63 10.32
N LEU A 4 -9.81 27.59 9.73
CA LEU A 4 -10.12 27.58 8.30
C LEU A 4 -8.91 27.97 7.46
N ALA A 5 -8.76 27.33 6.30
CA ALA A 5 -7.77 27.72 5.31
C ALA A 5 -8.18 29.04 4.64
N VAL A 6 -7.19 29.91 4.41
CA VAL A 6 -7.35 31.23 3.79
C VAL A 6 -6.28 31.43 2.73
N VAL A 7 -6.64 32.11 1.64
CA VAL A 7 -5.72 32.48 0.57
C VAL A 7 -5.11 33.84 0.86
N GLU A 8 -3.79 33.90 0.80
CA GLU A 8 -2.99 35.11 0.99
C GLU A 8 -2.24 35.43 -0.30
N GLN A 9 -2.44 36.64 -0.83
CA GLN A 9 -1.71 37.14 -1.98
C GLN A 9 -1.53 38.65 -1.84
N SER A 10 -0.29 39.13 -1.75
CA SER A 10 -0.01 40.55 -1.55
C SER A 10 -0.13 41.39 -2.82
N ALA A 11 0.02 40.77 -3.99
CA ALA A 11 -0.22 41.39 -5.29
C ALA A 11 -0.48 40.31 -6.36
N PRO A 12 -1.20 40.62 -7.45
CA PRO A 12 -1.45 39.69 -8.58
C PRO A 12 -0.17 39.06 -9.15
N SER A 13 0.96 39.76 -9.09
CA SER A 13 2.26 39.29 -9.58
C SER A 13 3.04 38.44 -8.57
N LYS A 14 2.50 38.19 -7.37
CA LYS A 14 3.11 37.34 -6.34
C LYS A 14 2.37 36.01 -6.27
N SER A 15 3.12 34.93 -6.02
CA SER A 15 2.53 33.60 -5.88
C SER A 15 1.50 33.61 -4.74
N PRO A 16 0.30 33.10 -4.95
CA PRO A 16 -0.68 32.94 -3.88
C PRO A 16 -0.18 31.91 -2.87
N LYS A 17 -0.64 32.02 -1.62
CA LYS A 17 -0.43 31.05 -0.56
C LYS A 17 -1.76 30.60 0.03
N LEU A 18 -1.98 29.30 0.14
CA LEU A 18 -3.13 28.72 0.84
C LEU A 18 -2.65 28.27 2.21
N THR A 19 -3.09 28.96 3.25
CA THR A 19 -2.70 28.66 4.63
C THR A 19 -3.23 27.30 5.09
N ALA A 20 -2.52 26.67 6.04
CA ALA A 20 -2.95 25.40 6.61
C ALA A 20 -4.26 25.55 7.40
N GLY A 21 -5.18 24.60 7.22
CA GLY A 21 -6.49 24.62 7.84
C GLY A 21 -7.51 23.71 7.15
N GLU A 22 -8.77 23.81 7.57
CA GLU A 22 -9.90 23.17 6.92
C GLU A 22 -10.22 23.86 5.59
N LEU A 23 -10.17 23.09 4.50
CA LEU A 23 -10.44 23.59 3.16
C LEU A 23 -11.96 23.70 2.95
N THR A 24 -12.45 24.92 2.82
CA THR A 24 -13.85 25.19 2.46
C THR A 24 -13.98 25.39 0.95
N SER A 25 -15.19 25.20 0.41
CA SER A 25 -15.46 25.46 -1.01
C SER A 25 -15.08 26.89 -1.42
N LYS A 26 -15.30 27.87 -0.53
CA LYS A 26 -14.91 29.26 -0.77
C LYS A 26 -13.40 29.40 -0.89
N ALA A 27 -12.63 28.85 0.05
CA ALA A 27 -11.18 28.91 0.04
C ALA A 27 -10.59 28.22 -1.21
N ALA A 28 -11.22 27.15 -1.69
CA ALA A 28 -10.83 26.49 -2.94
C ALA A 28 -11.07 27.39 -4.18
N CYS A 29 -12.23 28.04 -4.28
CA CYS A 29 -12.52 28.98 -5.36
C CYS A 29 -11.59 30.21 -5.33
N ASP A 30 -11.36 30.77 -4.14
CA ASP A 30 -10.45 31.90 -3.97
C ASP A 30 -9.01 31.52 -4.39
N TRP A 31 -8.59 30.28 -4.11
CA TRP A 31 -7.28 29.77 -4.48
C TRP A 31 -7.12 29.63 -5.98
N ASP A 32 -8.12 29.04 -6.65
CA ASP A 32 -8.12 28.86 -8.10
C ASP A 32 -8.08 30.21 -8.84
N ASN A 33 -8.89 31.17 -8.38
CA ASN A 33 -8.90 32.52 -8.92
C ASN A 33 -7.55 33.24 -8.75
N ALA A 34 -6.93 33.12 -7.57
CA ALA A 34 -5.63 33.74 -7.28
C ALA A 34 -4.50 33.11 -8.12
N CYS A 35 -4.54 31.79 -8.32
CA CYS A 35 -3.60 31.07 -9.19
C CYS A 35 -3.76 31.50 -10.64
N SER A 36 -4.99 31.52 -11.16
CA SER A 36 -5.30 31.96 -12.52
C SER A 36 -4.83 33.40 -12.78
N THR A 37 -5.10 34.30 -11.84
CA THR A 37 -4.65 35.70 -11.91
C THR A 37 -3.12 35.79 -11.93
N TYR A 38 -2.44 35.01 -11.09
CA TYR A 38 -0.99 34.95 -11.06
C TYR A 38 -0.39 34.42 -12.37
N PHE A 39 -0.96 33.37 -12.95
CA PHE A 39 -0.50 32.80 -14.23
C PHE A 39 -0.66 33.79 -15.38
N MET A 40 -1.80 34.48 -15.45
CA MET A 40 -2.04 35.51 -16.46
C MET A 40 -1.04 36.66 -16.32
N HIS A 41 -0.78 37.15 -15.10
CA HIS A 41 0.13 38.27 -14.89
C HIS A 41 1.60 37.89 -15.15
N LYS A 42 1.98 36.63 -14.91
CA LYS A 42 3.36 36.15 -15.10
C LYS A 42 3.62 35.50 -16.44
N ASP A 43 2.60 35.39 -17.29
CA ASP A 43 2.66 34.69 -18.57
C ASP A 43 3.26 33.28 -18.43
N ILE A 44 2.74 32.51 -17.46
CA ILE A 44 3.27 31.18 -17.12
C ILE A 44 2.68 30.14 -18.06
N GLU A 45 3.55 29.45 -18.79
CA GLU A 45 3.18 28.35 -19.68
C GLU A 45 2.40 27.24 -18.93
N PRO A 46 1.31 26.71 -19.51
CA PRO A 46 0.43 25.73 -18.85
C PRO A 46 1.16 24.55 -18.19
N LYS A 47 2.20 24.01 -18.82
CA LYS A 47 2.97 22.86 -18.30
C LYS A 47 3.73 23.14 -17.00
N ASN A 48 3.94 24.42 -16.66
CA ASN A 48 4.71 24.86 -15.50
C ASN A 48 3.82 25.41 -14.37
N GLN A 49 2.56 25.74 -14.66
CA GLN A 49 1.64 26.40 -13.72
C GLN A 49 1.54 25.68 -12.37
N VAL A 50 1.16 24.39 -12.39
CA VAL A 50 0.97 23.60 -11.17
C VAL A 50 2.28 23.40 -10.41
N LYS A 51 3.41 23.17 -11.11
CA LYS A 51 4.72 22.99 -10.48
C LYS A 51 5.17 24.23 -9.69
N ILE A 52 4.79 25.42 -10.16
CA ILE A 52 5.19 26.69 -9.55
C ILE A 52 4.36 27.00 -8.30
N ILE A 53 3.05 26.72 -8.31
CA ILE A 53 2.14 27.13 -7.23
C ILE A 53 2.00 26.11 -6.10
N VAL A 54 2.41 24.86 -6.30
CA VAL A 54 2.14 23.79 -5.34
C VAL A 54 2.76 24.04 -3.97
N PHE A 55 3.95 24.63 -3.93
CA PHE A 55 4.60 25.02 -2.67
C PHE A 55 3.92 26.21 -1.98
N GLY A 56 2.98 26.87 -2.66
CA GLY A 56 2.07 27.84 -2.08
C GLY A 56 0.96 27.19 -1.24
N MET A 57 0.69 25.89 -1.37
CA MET A 57 -0.18 25.15 -0.46
C MET A 57 0.60 24.87 0.82
N LEU A 58 0.31 25.58 1.91
CA LEU A 58 1.09 25.50 3.16
C LEU A 58 0.63 24.35 4.07
N ASP A 59 -0.47 23.68 3.75
CA ASP A 59 -0.90 22.48 4.46
C ASP A 59 -0.03 21.28 4.06
N PRO A 60 0.69 20.65 5.01
CA PRO A 60 1.52 19.48 4.71
C PRO A 60 0.75 18.34 4.06
N ARG A 61 -0.55 18.20 4.33
CA ARG A 61 -1.40 17.14 3.75
C ARG A 61 -1.59 17.35 2.25
N LEU A 62 -1.79 18.60 1.82
CA LEU A 62 -1.94 18.95 0.41
C LEU A 62 -0.62 18.84 -0.36
N GLN A 63 0.49 19.25 0.25
CA GLN A 63 1.82 19.05 -0.33
C GLN A 63 2.15 17.57 -0.49
N THR A 64 1.86 16.77 0.55
CA THR A 64 2.08 15.31 0.53
C THR A 64 1.24 14.68 -0.57
N TRP A 65 -0.05 15.01 -0.65
CA TRP A 65 -0.92 14.54 -1.73
C TRP A 65 -0.36 14.89 -3.11
N TYR A 66 0.08 16.13 -3.35
CA TYR A 66 0.63 16.48 -4.66
C TYR A 66 1.95 15.76 -4.96
N LEU A 67 2.85 15.61 -3.98
CA LEU A 67 4.12 14.92 -4.15
C LEU A 67 3.91 13.42 -4.40
N THR A 68 2.90 12.80 -3.80
CA THR A 68 2.51 11.42 -4.13
C THR A 68 1.91 11.34 -5.54
N GLN A 69 1.16 12.35 -5.99
CA GLN A 69 0.73 12.44 -7.40
C GLN A 69 1.91 12.67 -8.36
N LEU A 70 2.90 13.51 -8.05
CA LEU A 70 4.10 13.69 -8.88
C LEU A 70 5.02 12.47 -8.90
N SER A 71 4.92 11.61 -7.89
CA SER A 71 5.52 10.28 -7.89
C SER A 71 4.84 9.32 -8.90
N TYR A 72 3.77 9.72 -9.60
CA TYR A 72 3.09 8.88 -10.61
C TYR A 72 3.99 8.24 -11.69
N PRO A 73 5.08 8.87 -12.18
CA PRO A 73 6.00 8.19 -13.10
C PRO A 73 6.73 6.99 -12.47
N ARG A 74 6.70 6.84 -11.13
CA ARG A 74 7.11 5.65 -10.39
C ARG A 74 5.94 4.74 -10.00
N CYS A 75 4.71 5.27 -9.98
CA CYS A 75 3.50 4.56 -9.54
C CYS A 75 2.65 3.97 -10.68
N TRP A 76 2.93 4.28 -11.95
CA TRP A 76 2.15 3.74 -13.09
C TRP A 76 2.13 2.21 -13.14
N ASN A 77 3.16 1.56 -12.59
CA ASN A 77 3.21 0.11 -12.49
C ASN A 77 2.57 -0.43 -11.21
N ILE A 78 2.12 0.42 -10.27
CA ILE A 78 1.51 -0.03 -9.01
C ILE A 78 0.20 -0.78 -9.26
N PRO A 79 -0.74 -0.33 -10.12
CA PRO A 79 -1.91 -1.14 -10.46
C PRO A 79 -1.53 -2.53 -11.00
N GLY A 80 -0.55 -2.58 -11.91
CA GLY A 80 -0.02 -3.85 -12.43
C GLY A 80 0.67 -4.70 -11.37
N LYS A 81 1.39 -4.09 -10.42
CA LYS A 81 2.02 -4.77 -9.29
C LYS A 81 1.00 -5.31 -8.30
N VAL A 82 -0.06 -4.56 -8.01
CA VAL A 82 -1.14 -4.97 -7.11
C VAL A 82 -1.89 -6.17 -7.72
N LEU A 83 -2.28 -6.07 -8.99
CA LEU A 83 -3.03 -7.13 -9.69
C LEU A 83 -2.16 -8.35 -10.05
N GLY A 84 -0.87 -8.16 -10.28
CA GLY A 84 0.09 -9.23 -10.59
C GLY A 84 0.83 -9.78 -9.37
N SER A 85 0.53 -9.32 -8.16
CA SER A 85 1.23 -9.75 -6.94
C SER A 85 0.87 -11.19 -6.58
N GLN A 86 1.88 -12.03 -6.34
CA GLN A 86 1.72 -13.41 -5.91
C GLN A 86 2.53 -13.69 -4.66
N GLN A 87 2.05 -14.56 -3.77
CA GLN A 87 2.81 -14.93 -2.56
C GLN A 87 4.21 -15.46 -2.94
N GLY A 88 4.28 -16.42 -3.86
CA GLY A 88 5.56 -17.03 -4.24
C GLY A 88 6.23 -17.74 -3.05
N THR A 89 7.49 -17.39 -2.75
CA THR A 89 8.26 -18.01 -1.65
C THR A 89 8.28 -17.19 -0.36
N ARG A 90 7.66 -16.00 -0.33
CA ARG A 90 7.68 -15.12 0.85
C ARG A 90 6.61 -15.54 1.87
N GLY A 91 6.80 -15.13 3.12
CA GLY A 91 5.80 -15.37 4.17
C GLY A 91 4.49 -14.68 3.83
N PHE A 92 3.35 -15.31 4.14
CA PHE A 92 2.04 -14.77 3.76
C PHE A 92 1.83 -13.35 4.30
N TYR A 93 2.15 -13.13 5.58
CA TYR A 93 1.90 -11.85 6.23
C TYR A 93 2.74 -10.71 5.66
N GLU A 94 4.00 -10.98 5.32
CA GLU A 94 4.88 -10.01 4.67
C GLU A 94 4.30 -9.59 3.31
N TRP A 95 3.86 -10.56 2.51
CA TRP A 95 3.21 -10.28 1.24
C TRP A 95 1.92 -9.47 1.40
N ALA A 96 1.02 -9.90 2.29
CA ALA A 96 -0.26 -9.26 2.49
C ALA A 96 -0.09 -7.81 2.96
N LEU A 97 0.95 -7.53 3.76
CA LEU A 97 1.31 -6.18 4.18
C LEU A 97 1.84 -5.34 3.01
N ASP A 98 2.75 -5.89 2.20
CA ASP A 98 3.24 -5.21 0.99
C ASP A 98 2.09 -4.86 0.03
N LEU A 99 1.18 -5.80 -0.23
CA LEU A 99 0.02 -5.56 -1.11
C LEU A 99 -0.90 -4.45 -0.57
N GLN A 100 -1.19 -4.44 0.72
CA GLN A 100 -1.97 -3.37 1.36
C GLN A 100 -1.26 -2.01 1.26
N ASN A 101 0.07 -1.98 1.45
CA ASN A 101 0.86 -0.76 1.32
C ASN A 101 0.83 -0.21 -0.11
N GLN A 102 1.00 -1.08 -1.12
CA GLN A 102 0.90 -0.69 -2.53
C GLN A 102 -0.50 -0.17 -2.88
N ASN A 103 -1.57 -0.83 -2.40
CA ASN A 103 -2.94 -0.39 -2.65
C ASN A 103 -3.26 0.95 -1.97
N THR A 104 -2.71 1.21 -0.78
CA THR A 104 -2.87 2.50 -0.09
C THR A 104 -2.36 3.66 -0.92
N LEU A 105 -1.28 3.46 -1.71
CA LEU A 105 -0.75 4.49 -2.62
C LEU A 105 -1.69 4.82 -3.79
N LEU A 106 -2.68 3.96 -4.05
CA LEU A 106 -3.68 4.17 -5.10
C LEU A 106 -4.93 4.91 -4.58
N TYR A 107 -5.01 5.27 -3.30
CA TYR A 107 -6.20 5.90 -2.74
C TYR A 107 -6.65 7.14 -3.55
N GLY A 108 -7.93 7.16 -3.94
CA GLY A 108 -8.50 8.19 -4.83
C GLY A 108 -8.33 7.92 -6.34
N ASN A 109 -7.65 6.84 -6.74
CA ASN A 109 -7.59 6.36 -8.13
C ASN A 109 -8.64 5.26 -8.37
N PRO A 110 -9.25 5.16 -9.57
CA PRO A 110 -10.15 4.05 -9.93
C PRO A 110 -9.55 2.63 -9.79
N ALA A 111 -8.22 2.50 -9.81
CA ALA A 111 -7.48 1.27 -9.63
C ALA A 111 -7.26 0.89 -8.15
N HIS A 112 -7.68 1.74 -7.20
CA HIS A 112 -7.68 1.37 -5.78
C HIS A 112 -8.67 0.22 -5.54
N LEU A 113 -8.16 -0.88 -4.99
CA LEU A 113 -8.98 -2.02 -4.62
C LEU A 113 -9.67 -1.77 -3.28
N SER A 114 -10.97 -2.06 -3.21
CA SER A 114 -11.69 -2.15 -1.93
C SER A 114 -11.20 -3.35 -1.11
N ASP A 115 -11.55 -3.39 0.18
CA ASP A 115 -11.18 -4.49 1.08
C ASP A 115 -11.60 -5.86 0.56
N ILE A 116 -12.79 -5.95 -0.06
CA ILE A 116 -13.30 -7.18 -0.68
C ILE A 116 -12.43 -7.58 -1.87
N GLN A 117 -12.06 -6.61 -2.71
CA GLN A 117 -11.20 -6.87 -3.88
C GLN A 117 -9.77 -7.27 -3.47
N LEU A 118 -9.23 -6.67 -2.40
CA LEU A 118 -7.96 -7.06 -1.82
C LEU A 118 -8.01 -8.50 -1.26
N CYS A 119 -9.08 -8.86 -0.56
CA CYS A 119 -9.27 -10.21 -0.05
C CYS A 119 -9.26 -11.23 -1.19
N ASN A 120 -10.03 -10.98 -2.26
CA ASN A 120 -10.05 -11.83 -3.45
C ASN A 120 -8.66 -11.92 -4.12
N GLN A 121 -7.93 -10.81 -4.20
CA GLN A 121 -6.58 -10.78 -4.76
C GLN A 121 -5.61 -11.64 -3.95
N LEU A 122 -5.72 -11.61 -2.62
CA LEU A 122 -4.94 -12.46 -1.72
C LEU A 122 -5.33 -13.93 -1.92
N GLU A 123 -6.62 -14.26 -1.89
CA GLU A 123 -7.12 -15.63 -2.05
C GLU A 123 -6.64 -16.30 -3.35
N VAL A 124 -6.75 -15.60 -4.48
CA VAL A 124 -6.41 -16.16 -5.80
C VAL A 124 -4.89 -16.35 -5.97
N ASN A 125 -4.06 -15.62 -5.22
CA ASN A 125 -2.62 -15.58 -5.43
C ASN A 125 -1.79 -16.11 -4.24
N ILE A 126 -2.45 -16.77 -3.29
CA ILE A 126 -1.81 -17.57 -2.24
C ILE A 126 -1.09 -18.76 -2.88
N CYS A 127 0.05 -19.15 -2.30
CA CYS A 127 0.79 -20.31 -2.76
C CYS A 127 0.07 -21.63 -2.41
N ASP A 128 0.19 -22.64 -3.28
CA ASP A 128 -0.50 -23.93 -3.14
C ASP A 128 -0.31 -24.62 -1.78
N LYS A 129 0.84 -24.38 -1.12
CA LYS A 129 1.18 -24.94 0.19
C LYS A 129 0.24 -24.44 1.28
N LEU A 130 -0.16 -23.17 1.23
CA LEU A 130 -1.02 -22.53 2.21
C LEU A 130 -2.52 -22.62 1.83
N THR A 131 -2.84 -22.83 0.55
CA THR A 131 -4.22 -23.04 0.07
C THR A 131 -4.91 -24.19 0.80
N THR A 132 -4.22 -25.31 1.00
CA THR A 132 -4.80 -26.49 1.67
C THR A 132 -5.17 -26.22 3.15
N PRO A 133 -4.29 -25.66 3.99
CA PRO A 133 -4.64 -25.22 5.34
C PRO A 133 -5.86 -24.29 5.42
N ILE A 134 -5.94 -23.30 4.52
CA ILE A 134 -7.05 -22.32 4.51
C ILE A 134 -8.38 -23.01 4.19
N LEU A 135 -8.41 -23.85 3.16
CA LEU A 135 -9.62 -24.60 2.79
C LEU A 135 -10.11 -25.50 3.93
N ARG A 136 -9.19 -26.10 4.70
CA ARG A 136 -9.55 -26.91 5.87
C ARG A 136 -10.07 -26.07 7.04
N ALA A 137 -9.55 -24.87 7.23
CA ALA A 137 -9.94 -23.98 8.31
C ALA A 137 -11.39 -23.48 8.19
N LYS A 138 -11.96 -23.47 6.96
CA LYS A 138 -13.34 -23.03 6.68
C LYS A 138 -13.63 -21.67 7.34
N LEU A 139 -12.79 -20.69 7.04
CA LEU A 139 -12.92 -19.33 7.55
C LEU A 139 -14.31 -18.76 7.21
N ALA A 140 -14.85 -17.94 8.10
CA ALA A 140 -16.17 -17.34 7.90
C ALA A 140 -16.16 -16.40 6.67
N PRO A 141 -17.20 -16.41 5.83
CA PRO A 141 -17.23 -15.67 4.57
C PRO A 141 -17.40 -14.15 4.74
N ASP A 142 -17.83 -13.70 5.92
CA ASP A 142 -18.09 -12.30 6.26
C ASP A 142 -16.97 -11.66 7.10
N LEU A 143 -15.80 -12.30 7.18
CA LEU A 143 -14.65 -11.72 7.85
C LEU A 143 -14.24 -10.41 7.18
N THR A 144 -13.91 -9.41 8.00
CA THR A 144 -13.25 -8.21 7.50
C THR A 144 -11.85 -8.58 6.99
N LEU A 145 -11.34 -7.83 6.00
CA LEU A 145 -10.00 -8.07 5.43
C LEU A 145 -8.94 -8.24 6.51
N LYS A 146 -8.95 -7.35 7.51
CA LYS A 146 -8.02 -7.42 8.65
C LYS A 146 -8.09 -8.74 9.40
N LYS A 147 -9.30 -9.17 9.78
CA LYS A 147 -9.50 -10.43 10.52
C LYS A 147 -9.11 -11.63 9.68
N TRP A 148 -9.47 -11.62 8.41
CA TRP A 148 -9.10 -12.67 7.47
C TRP A 148 -7.58 -12.81 7.33
N ILE A 149 -6.85 -11.70 7.19
CA ILE A 149 -5.37 -11.70 7.14
C ILE A 149 -4.77 -12.25 8.43
N GLU A 150 -5.31 -11.89 9.60
CA GLU A 150 -4.85 -12.40 10.89
C GLU A 150 -5.04 -13.92 11.01
N GLU A 151 -6.19 -14.46 10.62
CA GLU A 151 -6.45 -15.90 10.61
C GLU A 151 -5.51 -16.65 9.65
N VAL A 152 -5.35 -16.16 8.43
CA VAL A 152 -4.46 -16.79 7.44
C VAL A 152 -3.00 -16.72 7.88
N LYS A 153 -2.57 -15.63 8.52
CA LYS A 153 -1.25 -15.53 9.15
C LYS A 153 -1.06 -16.63 10.19
N HIS A 154 -2.03 -16.85 11.08
CA HIS A 154 -1.94 -17.90 12.10
C HIS A 154 -1.83 -19.30 11.48
N LEU A 155 -2.53 -19.54 10.37
CA LEU A 155 -2.43 -20.79 9.62
C LEU A 155 -1.04 -20.98 8.99
N ASP A 156 -0.48 -19.92 8.41
CA ASP A 156 0.87 -19.95 7.80
C ASP A 156 1.96 -20.17 8.86
N ASP A 157 1.89 -19.45 9.98
CA ASP A 157 2.81 -19.59 11.11
C ASP A 157 2.80 -21.05 11.63
N LYS A 158 1.61 -21.61 11.85
CA LYS A 158 1.44 -23.00 12.29
C LYS A 158 1.96 -23.99 11.26
N HIS A 159 1.67 -23.78 9.98
CA HIS A 159 2.14 -24.66 8.91
C HIS A 159 3.68 -24.68 8.83
N LEU A 160 4.31 -23.51 9.00
CA LEU A 160 5.77 -23.40 9.01
C LEU A 160 6.40 -24.10 10.22
N GLU A 161 5.75 -24.03 11.39
CA GLU A 161 6.17 -24.75 12.59
C GLU A 161 6.10 -26.27 12.38
N ASP A 162 4.97 -26.78 11.87
CA ASP A 162 4.77 -28.20 11.56
C ASP A 162 5.84 -28.71 10.57
N LEU A 163 6.10 -27.95 9.50
CA LEU A 163 7.16 -28.28 8.53
C LEU A 163 8.55 -28.32 9.17
N THR A 164 8.82 -27.42 10.10
CA THR A 164 10.11 -27.38 10.81
C THR A 164 10.27 -28.59 11.73
N ILE A 165 9.20 -28.99 12.42
CA ILE A 165 9.17 -30.17 13.26
C ILE A 165 9.37 -31.44 12.42
N HIS A 166 8.62 -31.60 11.33
CA HIS A 166 8.76 -32.75 10.43
C HIS A 166 10.16 -32.86 9.81
N ARG A 167 10.77 -31.73 9.44
CA ARG A 167 12.15 -31.70 8.94
C ARG A 167 13.14 -32.20 9.99
N LYS A 168 13.05 -31.71 11.23
CA LYS A 168 13.93 -32.15 12.33
C LYS A 168 13.81 -33.65 12.58
N PHE A 169 12.58 -34.17 12.65
CA PHE A 169 12.36 -35.61 12.81
C PHE A 169 12.98 -36.43 11.66
N ALA A 170 12.84 -35.98 10.41
CA ALA A 170 13.44 -36.65 9.26
C ALA A 170 14.98 -36.63 9.30
N GLU A 171 15.58 -35.51 9.71
CA GLU A 171 17.03 -35.39 9.87
C GLU A 171 17.57 -36.28 10.99
N ASP A 172 16.88 -36.36 12.12
CA ASP A 172 17.28 -37.19 13.26
C ASP A 172 17.15 -38.69 12.94
N PHE A 173 16.09 -39.07 12.21
CA PHE A 173 15.94 -40.43 11.70
C PHE A 173 17.07 -40.80 10.74
N TYR A 174 17.38 -39.92 9.78
CA TYR A 174 18.46 -40.13 8.82
C TYR A 174 19.84 -40.27 9.48
N LYS A 175 20.15 -39.41 10.46
CA LYS A 175 21.40 -39.49 11.24
C LYS A 175 21.49 -40.81 12.01
N SER A 176 20.39 -41.23 12.65
CA SER A 176 20.31 -42.49 13.40
C SER A 176 20.53 -43.71 12.49
N SER A 177 19.92 -43.74 11.31
CA SER A 177 20.12 -44.83 10.33
C SER A 177 21.56 -44.94 9.83
N LYS A 178 22.23 -43.81 9.57
CA LYS A 178 23.65 -43.80 9.19
C LYS A 178 24.57 -44.29 10.30
N HIS A 179 24.26 -43.93 11.55
CA HIS A 179 25.08 -44.34 12.69
C HIS A 179 25.04 -45.85 12.92
N VAL A 180 23.87 -46.48 12.69
CA VAL A 180 23.67 -47.94 12.79
C VAL A 180 24.39 -48.70 11.66
N GLN A 181 24.38 -48.17 10.43
CA GLN A 181 25.07 -48.80 9.30
C GLN A 181 26.60 -48.77 9.46
N ASN A 182 27.16 -47.68 10.01
CA ASN A 182 28.60 -47.58 10.25
C ASN A 182 29.09 -48.47 11.40
N SER A 183 28.24 -48.76 12.40
CA SER A 183 28.58 -49.67 13.51
C SER A 183 28.56 -51.16 13.17
N HIS A 184 28.06 -51.54 11.98
CA HIS A 184 28.07 -52.93 11.50
C HIS A 184 29.19 -53.22 10.51
N GLN A 185 30.06 -52.25 10.20
CA GLN A 185 31.21 -52.40 9.30
C GLN A 185 32.58 -52.40 10.01
N THR A 186 32.61 -52.36 11.34
CA THR A 186 33.79 -52.50 12.20
C THR A 186 33.71 -53.78 13.01
#